data_AF-D5E9S8-F1
#
_entry.id   AF-D5E9S8-F1
#
_cell.length_a   1.000
_cell.length_b   1.000
_cell.length_c   1.000
_cell.angle_alpha   90.00
_cell.angle_beta   90.00
_cell.angle_gamma   90.00
#
_symmetry.space_group_name_H-M   'P 1'
#
loop_
_entity.id
_entity.type
_entity.pdbx_description
1 polymer ?
#
loop_
_entity_poly.entity_id
_entity_poly.type
_entity_poly.pdbx_seq_one_letter_code
_entity_poly.pdbx_strand_id
1 'polypeptide(L)'
;MSRQIILLNLEKPREKDPEKDLHWLCDSFGLSSGRDVENTANQIVMTLLDNIAENERVSSEMIAEALGINLSRVNHHVRNLVKAGLVYREKRLLYLRGGSLKAAVHEMRKDSERMFDELEVIASEIDRQKGISNR
;
A
#
# COMPACT_ATOMS: atom_id res chain seq x y z
N MET A 1 10.46 7.02 -10.43
CA MET A 1 10.12 6.61 -9.04
C MET A 1 10.06 5.09 -9.02
N SER A 2 10.73 4.43 -8.07
CA SER A 2 10.63 2.98 -7.94
C SER A 2 9.30 2.61 -7.27
N ARG A 3 8.57 1.65 -7.86
CA ARG A 3 7.47 0.97 -7.19
C ARG A 3 8.00 -0.23 -6.43
N GLN A 4 7.42 -0.49 -5.27
CA GLN A 4 7.71 -1.70 -4.50
C GLN A 4 6.40 -2.18 -3.91
N ILE A 5 6.02 -3.41 -4.26
CA ILE A 5 4.85 -4.09 -3.72
C ILE A 5 5.38 -5.25 -2.88
N ILE A 6 5.05 -5.25 -1.59
CA ILE A 6 5.30 -6.38 -0.69
C ILE A 6 3.99 -7.13 -0.57
N LEU A 7 4.02 -8.45 -0.65
CA LEU A 7 2.87 -9.32 -0.41
C LEU A 7 3.26 -10.35 0.65
N LEU A 8 2.65 -10.24 1.82
CA LEU A 8 2.80 -11.19 2.92
C LEU A 8 1.55 -12.07 3.00
N ASN A 9 1.76 -13.39 3.05
CA ASN A 9 0.66 -14.33 3.23
C ASN A 9 0.38 -14.53 4.73
N LEU A 10 -0.50 -13.69 5.28
CA LEU A 10 -0.87 -13.69 6.70
C LEU A 10 -2.21 -14.42 6.93
N GLU A 11 -2.38 -15.07 8.08
CA GLU A 11 -3.67 -15.64 8.47
C GLU A 11 -4.71 -14.53 8.57
N LYS A 12 -5.86 -14.73 7.91
CA LYS A 12 -6.96 -13.76 7.94
C LYS A 12 -7.61 -13.71 9.31
N PRO A 13 -8.09 -12.54 9.78
CA PRO A 13 -8.93 -12.45 10.95
C PRO A 13 -10.13 -13.41 10.84
N ARG A 14 -10.42 -14.13 11.93
CA ARG A 14 -11.55 -15.08 11.99
C ARG A 14 -12.89 -14.38 12.17
N GLU A 15 -12.85 -13.26 12.88
CA GLU A 15 -14.01 -12.41 13.14
C GLU A 15 -14.05 -11.29 12.10
N LYS A 16 -15.26 -10.94 11.66
CA LYS A 16 -15.47 -9.76 10.81
C LYS A 16 -15.42 -8.52 11.69
N ASP A 17 -14.33 -7.79 11.60
CA ASP A 17 -14.10 -6.55 12.31
C ASP A 17 -13.35 -5.59 11.38
N PRO A 18 -13.94 -4.43 11.02
CA PRO A 18 -13.35 -3.53 10.04
C PRO A 18 -11.93 -3.05 10.39
N GLU A 19 -11.64 -2.85 11.67
CA GLU A 19 -10.32 -2.40 12.13
C GLU A 19 -9.29 -3.52 12.00
N LYS A 20 -9.62 -4.74 12.46
CA LYS A 20 -8.76 -5.93 12.29
C LYS A 20 -8.57 -6.29 10.81
N ASP A 21 -9.61 -6.15 9.99
CA ASP A 21 -9.54 -6.39 8.55
C ASP A 21 -8.63 -5.37 7.84
N LEU A 22 -8.71 -4.10 8.25
CA LEU A 22 -7.82 -3.05 7.74
C LEU A 22 -6.37 -3.28 8.15
N HIS A 23 -6.14 -3.64 9.42
CA HIS A 23 -4.81 -4.00 9.91
C HIS A 23 -4.23 -5.17 9.11
N TRP A 24 -4.99 -6.26 8.96
CA TRP A 24 -4.58 -7.40 8.18
C TRP A 24 -4.26 -7.03 6.72
N LEU A 25 -5.05 -6.15 6.09
CA LEU A 25 -4.80 -5.69 4.73
C LEU A 25 -3.49 -4.87 4.64
N CYS A 26 -3.27 -3.94 5.56
CA CYS A 26 -2.04 -3.13 5.61
C CYS A 26 -0.80 -3.98 5.88
N ASP A 27 -0.88 -4.91 6.82
CA ASP A 27 0.16 -5.87 7.16
C ASP A 27 0.48 -6.79 5.96
N SER A 28 -0.55 -7.23 5.24
CA SER A 28 -0.38 -8.04 4.03
C SER A 28 0.39 -7.31 2.93
N PHE A 29 0.35 -5.97 2.92
CA PHE A 29 1.16 -5.14 2.02
C PHE A 29 2.49 -4.65 2.63
N GLY A 30 2.83 -5.09 3.83
CA GLY A 30 4.04 -4.67 4.56
C GLY A 30 4.07 -3.18 4.89
N LEU A 31 2.90 -2.53 5.02
CA LEU A 31 2.79 -1.08 5.26
C LEU A 31 3.01 -0.71 6.72
N SER A 32 2.66 -1.63 7.62
CA SER A 32 3.00 -1.66 9.03
C SER A 32 4.40 -2.22 9.18
N SER A 33 5.39 -1.33 9.22
CA SER A 33 6.76 -1.76 9.52
C SER A 33 6.79 -2.34 10.95
N GLY A 34 7.45 -3.48 11.19
CA GLY A 34 7.50 -4.16 12.50
C GLY A 34 8.14 -3.38 13.68
N ARG A 35 8.35 -2.06 13.54
CA ARG A 35 8.72 -1.11 14.60
C ARG A 35 7.63 -0.06 14.88
N ASP A 36 6.51 -0.11 14.17
CA ASP A 36 5.37 0.80 14.37
C ASP A 36 4.52 0.28 15.53
N VAL A 37 5.09 0.36 16.74
CA VAL A 37 4.47 -0.10 17.99
C VAL A 37 3.12 0.60 18.25
N GLU A 38 2.90 1.76 17.62
CA GLU A 38 1.71 2.58 17.75
C GLU A 38 0.68 2.38 16.62
N ASN A 39 0.90 1.42 15.71
CA ASN A 39 0.02 1.19 14.53
C ASN A 39 -0.26 2.46 13.71
N THR A 40 0.70 3.41 13.66
CA THR A 40 0.51 4.72 13.02
C THR A 40 0.18 4.60 11.54
N ALA A 41 0.78 3.66 10.82
CA ALA A 41 0.44 3.39 9.42
C ALA A 41 -1.06 3.06 9.25
N ASN A 42 -1.59 2.21 10.13
CA ASN A 42 -2.99 1.79 10.09
C ASN A 42 -3.93 2.94 10.46
N GLN A 43 -3.58 3.72 11.49
CA GLN A 43 -4.33 4.92 11.88
C GLN A 43 -4.37 5.96 10.76
N ILE A 44 -3.26 6.16 10.04
CA ILE A 44 -3.19 7.06 8.88
C ILE A 44 -4.13 6.57 7.77
N VAL A 45 -4.12 5.27 7.46
CA VAL A 45 -5.01 4.71 6.44
C VAL A 45 -6.47 4.81 6.89
N MET A 46 -6.79 4.48 8.14
CA MET A 46 -8.15 4.59 8.69
C MET A 46 -8.65 6.03 8.61
N THR A 47 -7.87 7.00 9.10
CA THR A 47 -8.19 8.43 9.03
C THR A 47 -8.44 8.87 7.57
N LEU A 48 -7.59 8.41 6.64
CA LEU A 48 -7.77 8.71 5.23
C LEU A 48 -9.07 8.11 4.66
N LEU A 49 -9.44 6.88 5.05
CA LEU A 49 -10.68 6.24 4.62
C LEU A 49 -11.91 6.95 5.18
N ASP A 50 -11.91 7.31 6.46
CA ASP A 50 -13.01 8.00 7.14
C ASP A 50 -13.28 9.35 6.47
N ASN A 51 -12.24 10.14 6.22
CA ASN A 51 -12.38 11.45 5.58
C ASN A 51 -12.78 11.34 4.10
N ILE A 52 -12.29 10.33 3.37
CA ILE A 52 -12.73 10.09 1.98
C ILE A 52 -14.22 9.73 1.94
N ALA A 53 -14.72 8.94 2.91
CA ALA A 53 -16.13 8.58 3.00
C ALA A 53 -17.04 9.80 3.22
N GLU A 54 -16.54 10.82 3.91
CA GLU A 54 -17.22 12.10 4.14
C GLU A 54 -17.10 13.08 2.96
N ASN A 55 -16.50 12.66 1.84
CA ASN A 55 -16.18 13.48 0.67
C ASN A 55 -15.23 14.65 0.97
N GLU A 56 -14.39 14.51 2.00
CA GLU A 56 -13.43 15.54 2.37
C GLU A 56 -12.13 15.45 1.56
N ARG A 57 -11.42 16.58 1.48
CA ARG A 57 -10.13 16.68 0.81
C ARG A 57 -9.02 16.34 1.79
N VAL A 58 -8.46 15.15 1.68
CA VAL A 58 -7.44 14.65 2.60
C VAL A 58 -6.04 15.17 2.25
N SER A 59 -5.36 15.81 3.21
CA SER A 59 -3.93 16.19 3.11
C SER A 59 -3.11 15.54 4.24
N SER A 60 -1.77 15.55 4.10
CA SER A 60 -0.90 15.03 5.16
C SER A 60 -0.91 15.91 6.41
N GLU A 61 -1.10 17.22 6.27
CA GLU A 61 -1.27 18.16 7.38
C GLU A 61 -2.56 17.88 8.15
N MET A 62 -3.67 17.66 7.44
CA MET A 62 -4.96 17.30 8.04
C MET A 62 -4.85 16.00 8.85
N ILE A 63 -4.22 14.96 8.30
CA ILE A 63 -4.00 13.70 9.01
C ILE A 63 -3.10 13.90 10.25
N ALA A 64 -2.06 14.75 10.13
CA ALA A 64 -1.17 15.05 11.24
C ALA A 64 -1.91 15.75 12.40
N GLU A 65 -2.79 16.69 12.07
CA GLU A 65 -3.66 17.38 13.03
C GLU A 65 -4.66 16.42 13.68
N ALA A 66 -5.37 15.62 12.87
CA ALA A 66 -6.36 14.65 13.36
C ALA A 66 -5.77 13.60 14.32
N LEU A 67 -4.54 13.14 14.04
CA LEU A 67 -3.85 12.15 14.86
C LEU A 67 -2.98 12.76 15.97
N GLY A 68 -2.79 14.08 15.99
CA GLY A 68 -1.89 14.74 16.95
C GLY A 68 -0.42 14.32 16.82
N ILE A 69 0.03 13.91 15.63
CA ILE A 69 1.40 13.44 15.37
C ILE A 69 2.17 14.36 14.42
N ASN A 70 3.50 14.23 14.42
CA ASN A 70 4.37 15.06 13.57
C ASN A 70 4.12 14.82 12.08
N LEU A 71 3.98 15.90 11.29
CA LEU A 71 3.82 15.87 9.84
C LEU A 71 4.90 15.06 9.10
N SER A 72 6.14 15.06 9.58
CA SER A 72 7.24 14.25 9.04
C SER A 72 6.95 12.76 9.18
N ARG A 73 6.38 12.33 10.31
CA ARG A 73 5.96 10.93 10.55
C ARG A 73 4.83 10.55 9.59
N VAL A 74 3.81 11.39 9.42
CA VAL A 74 2.75 11.16 8.43
C VAL A 74 3.33 11.03 7.02
N ASN A 75 4.19 11.96 6.62
CA ASN A 75 4.82 11.93 5.30
C ASN A 75 5.71 10.70 5.08
N HIS A 76 6.33 10.15 6.13
CA HIS A 76 7.05 8.89 6.06
C HIS A 76 6.11 7.74 5.65
N HIS A 77 5.00 7.56 6.38
CA HIS A 77 4.03 6.51 6.06
C HIS A 77 3.35 6.73 4.71
N VAL A 78 2.93 7.96 4.41
CA VAL A 78 2.31 8.29 3.11
C VAL A 78 3.24 7.97 1.94
N ARG A 79 4.56 8.18 2.08
CA ARG A 79 5.52 7.78 1.06
C ARG A 79 5.51 6.26 0.84
N ASN A 80 5.38 5.46 1.90
CA ASN A 80 5.28 4.01 1.78
C ASN A 80 3.96 3.59 1.12
N LEU A 81 2.83 4.25 1.46
CA LEU A 81 1.53 4.02 0.80
C LEU A 81 1.58 4.34 -0.70
N VAL A 82 2.23 5.43 -1.09
CA VAL A 82 2.43 5.82 -2.49
C VAL A 82 3.33 4.82 -3.21
N LYS A 83 4.42 4.39 -2.56
CA LYS A 83 5.37 3.43 -3.13
C LYS A 83 4.74 2.06 -3.36
N ALA A 84 3.87 1.62 -2.45
CA ALA A 84 3.05 0.41 -2.59
C ALA A 84 1.97 0.56 -3.66
N GLY A 85 1.53 1.78 -3.95
CA GLY A 85 0.51 2.07 -4.95
C GLY A 85 -0.92 2.03 -4.42
N LEU A 86 -1.08 2.05 -3.09
CA LEU A 86 -2.39 2.11 -2.43
C LEU A 86 -3.04 3.50 -2.61
N VAL A 87 -2.21 4.53 -2.47
CA VAL A 87 -2.61 5.94 -2.63
C VAL A 87 -1.74 6.62 -3.67
N TYR A 88 -2.22 7.73 -4.21
CA TYR A 88 -1.40 8.67 -4.97
C TYR A 88 -1.61 10.08 -4.43
N ARG A 89 -0.66 10.96 -4.74
CA ARG A 89 -0.72 12.36 -4.36
C ARG A 89 -0.94 13.21 -5.60
N GLU A 90 -1.93 14.08 -5.56
CA GLU A 90 -2.13 15.14 -6.55
C GLU A 90 -2.10 16.49 -5.83
N LYS A 91 -1.12 17.32 -6.19
CA LYS A 91 -0.77 18.54 -5.44
C LYS A 91 -0.52 18.20 -3.96
N ARG A 92 -1.33 18.74 -3.05
CA ARG A 92 -1.25 18.51 -1.59
C ARG A 92 -2.21 17.43 -1.09
N LEU A 93 -3.01 16.84 -1.98
CA LEU A 93 -4.11 15.96 -1.62
C LEU A 93 -3.76 14.50 -1.87
N LEU A 94 -4.28 13.63 -1.01
CA LEU A 94 -4.12 12.19 -1.05
C LEU A 94 -5.40 11.55 -1.55
N TYR A 95 -5.24 10.54 -2.41
CA TYR A 95 -6.34 9.83 -3.03
C TYR A 95 -6.09 8.34 -3.01
N LEU A 96 -7.13 7.55 -2.73
CA LEU A 96 -7.10 6.12 -3.03
C LEU A 96 -6.98 5.91 -4.53
N ARG A 97 -6.09 5.01 -4.93
CA ARG A 97 -5.97 4.69 -6.35
C ARG A 97 -7.23 3.96 -6.83
N GLY A 98 -7.83 4.45 -7.91
CA GLY A 98 -9.11 3.94 -8.41
C GLY A 98 -10.33 4.29 -7.53
N GLY A 99 -10.18 5.17 -6.53
CA GLY A 99 -11.28 5.77 -5.78
C GLY A 99 -11.87 4.93 -4.65
N SER A 100 -11.41 3.69 -4.44
CA SER A 100 -11.82 2.85 -3.30
C SER A 100 -10.69 1.89 -2.92
N LEU A 101 -10.75 1.33 -1.71
CA LEU A 101 -9.73 0.37 -1.26
C LEU A 101 -9.67 -0.88 -2.15
N LYS A 102 -10.84 -1.41 -2.55
CA LYS A 102 -10.94 -2.54 -3.49
C LYS A 102 -10.33 -2.21 -4.86
N ALA A 103 -10.63 -1.03 -5.39
CA ALA A 103 -10.06 -0.59 -6.66
C ALA A 103 -8.54 -0.39 -6.57
N ALA A 104 -8.04 0.15 -5.45
CA ALA A 104 -6.61 0.30 -5.21
C ALA A 104 -5.89 -1.06 -5.22
N VAL A 105 -6.43 -2.05 -4.51
CA VAL A 105 -5.89 -3.43 -4.52
C VAL A 105 -5.92 -4.03 -5.92
N HIS A 106 -6.99 -3.83 -6.67
CA HIS A 106 -7.08 -4.31 -8.06
C HIS A 106 -6.02 -3.66 -8.96
N GLU A 107 -5.79 -2.36 -8.79
CA GLU A 107 -4.77 -1.62 -9.51
C GLU A 107 -3.35 -2.04 -9.13
N MET A 108 -3.09 -2.33 -7.85
CA MET A 108 -1.83 -2.88 -7.37
C MET A 108 -1.58 -4.28 -7.94
N ARG A 109 -2.61 -5.14 -8.03
CA ARG A 109 -2.50 -6.45 -8.67
C ARG A 109 -2.01 -6.35 -10.11
N LYS A 110 -2.60 -5.45 -10.91
CA LYS A 110 -2.15 -5.23 -12.30
C LYS A 110 -0.71 -4.75 -12.39
N ASP A 111 -0.24 -3.96 -11.43
CA ASP A 111 1.17 -3.55 -11.42
C ASP A 111 2.09 -4.72 -11.08
N SER A 112 1.72 -5.55 -10.10
CA SER A 112 2.48 -6.75 -9.77
C SER A 112 2.55 -7.72 -10.95
N GLU A 113 1.43 -7.96 -11.64
CA GLU A 113 1.38 -8.80 -12.84
C GLU A 113 2.31 -8.25 -13.93
N ARG A 114 2.25 -6.95 -14.23
CA ARG A 114 3.18 -6.30 -15.16
C ARG A 114 4.65 -6.41 -14.74
N MET A 115 4.93 -6.29 -13.44
CA MET A 115 6.29 -6.49 -12.91
C MET A 115 6.76 -7.93 -13.10
N PHE A 116 5.90 -8.92 -12.89
CA PHE A 116 6.21 -10.33 -13.14
C PHE A 116 6.47 -10.57 -14.63
N ASP A 117 5.64 -10.04 -15.53
CA ASP A 117 5.83 -10.18 -16.98
C ASP A 117 7.24 -9.69 -17.40
N GLU A 118 7.66 -8.52 -16.91
CA GLU A 118 8.99 -7.96 -17.20
C GLU A 118 10.12 -8.83 -16.61
N LEU A 119 9.95 -9.34 -15.39
CA LEU A 119 10.92 -10.21 -14.74
C LEU A 119 11.06 -11.57 -15.45
N GLU A 120 9.95 -12.15 -15.91
CA GLU A 120 9.91 -13.42 -16.64
C GLU A 120 10.61 -13.31 -18.00
N VAL A 121 10.47 -12.17 -18.70
CA VAL A 121 11.21 -11.90 -19.94
C VAL A 121 12.71 -11.95 -19.68
N ILE A 122 13.20 -11.19 -18.69
CA ILE A 122 14.64 -11.15 -18.38
C ILE A 122 15.14 -12.51 -17.87
N ALA A 123 14.37 -13.20 -17.03
CA ALA A 123 14.72 -14.55 -16.57
C ALA A 123 14.86 -15.54 -17.74
N SER A 124 13.93 -15.50 -18.70
CA SER A 124 13.95 -16.34 -19.90
C SER A 124 15.18 -16.08 -20.77
N GLU A 125 15.62 -14.81 -20.88
CA GLU A 125 16.85 -14.47 -21.60
C GLU A 125 18.10 -15.01 -20.90
N ILE A 126 18.15 -14.93 -19.57
CA ILE A 126 19.24 -15.48 -18.77
C ILE A 126 19.29 -17.00 -18.92
N ASP A 127 18.15 -17.69 -18.79
CA ASP A 127 18.07 -19.15 -18.94
C ASP A 127 18.60 -19.61 -20.31
N ARG A 128 18.17 -18.92 -21.39
CA ARG A 128 18.66 -19.18 -22.75
C ARG A 128 20.17 -18.99 -22.87
N GLN A 129 20.73 -17.93 -22.29
CA GLN A 129 22.18 -17.68 -22.31
C GLN A 129 22.97 -18.68 -21.47
N LYS A 130 22.36 -19.25 -20.42
CA LYS A 130 22.99 -20.22 -19.52
C LYS A 130 22.74 -21.68 -19.92
N GLY A 131 21.92 -21.92 -20.94
CA GLY A 131 21.54 -23.27 -21.36
C GLY A 131 20.65 -23.98 -20.35
N ILE A 132 19.89 -23.22 -19.55
CA ILE A 132 18.91 -23.74 -18.60
C ILE A 132 17.60 -23.96 -19.37
N SER A 133 17.01 -25.14 -19.23
CA SER A 133 15.71 -25.48 -19.81
C SER A 133 14.85 -26.19 -18.77
N ASN A 134 13.61 -25.72 -18.58
CA ASN A 134 12.62 -26.47 -17.81
C ASN A 134 12.18 -27.72 -18.58
N ARG A 135 11.91 -28.80 -17.84
CA ARG A 135 11.48 -30.10 -18.36
C ARG A 135 9.98 -30.14 -18.61
#